data_AF-D2U0J3-F1
#
_entry.id   AF-D2U0J3-F1
#
_cell.length_a   1.000
_cell.length_b   1.000
_cell.length_c   1.000
_cell.angle_alpha   90.00
_cell.angle_beta   90.00
_cell.angle_gamma   90.00
#
_symmetry.space_group_name_H-M   'P 1'
#
loop_
_entity.id
_entity.type
_entity.pdbx_description
1 polymer ?
#
loop_
_entity_poly.entity_id
_entity_poly.type
_entity_poly.pdbx_seq_one_letter_code
_entity_poly.pdbx_strand_id
1 'polypeptide(L)' 'MISFLRHESDPWGVKDLDSKFVYANNLSHLGIKLDFNIEGMFDSELPHPVAELSSNLLIHDHKVISDRKKEIAIQT' A
#
# COMPACT_ATOMS: atom_id res chain seq x y z
N MET A 1 18.60 2.02 -12.24
CA MET A 1 17.39 2.64 -11.68
C MET A 1 16.31 1.61 -11.34
N ILE A 2 15.79 0.85 -12.31
CA ILE A 2 14.69 -0.10 -12.09
C ILE A 2 15.08 -1.24 -11.14
N SER A 3 16.30 -1.77 -11.29
CA SER A 3 16.85 -2.79 -10.38
C SER A 3 16.96 -2.29 -8.94
N PHE A 4 17.36 -1.03 -8.73
CA PHE A 4 17.44 -0.42 -7.40
C PHE A 4 16.05 -0.38 -6.72
N LEU A 5 15.03 0.15 -7.40
CA LEU A 5 13.66 0.21 -6.86
C LEU A 5 13.08 -1.17 -6.51
N ARG A 6 13.46 -2.20 -7.27
CA ARG A 6 13.00 -3.58 -7.01
C ARG A 6 13.71 -4.25 -5.82
N HIS A 7 14.95 -3.85 -5.52
CA HIS A 7 15.77 -4.45 -4.48
C HIS A 7 15.89 -3.61 -3.20
N GLU A 8 15.26 -2.44 -3.16
CA GLU A 8 15.13 -1.64 -1.94
C GLU A 8 14.49 -2.47 -0.82
N SER A 9 15.11 -2.45 0.35
CA SER A 9 14.70 -3.24 1.51
C SER A 9 13.48 -2.66 2.20
N ASP A 10 13.31 -1.34 2.11
CA ASP A 10 12.21 -0.63 2.72
C ASP A 10 10.91 -0.95 1.98
N PRO A 11 9.83 -1.30 2.70
CA PRO A 11 8.57 -1.62 2.07
C PRO A 11 7.87 -0.37 1.55
N TRP A 12 7.48 -0.40 0.29
CA TRP A 12 6.64 0.64 -0.31
C TRP A 12 5.67 0.05 -1.34
N GLY A 13 4.54 0.72 -1.49
CA GLY A 13 3.50 0.37 -2.44
C GLY A 13 2.99 1.61 -3.15
N VAL A 14 2.48 1.41 -4.37
CA VAL A 14 1.82 2.43 -5.17
C VAL A 14 0.38 1.99 -5.35
N LYS A 15 -0.55 2.92 -5.17
CA LYS A 15 -1.98 2.73 -5.41
C LYS A 15 -2.47 3.65 -6.52
N ASP A 16 -3.58 3.27 -7.16
CA ASP A 16 -4.31 4.10 -8.10
C ASP A 16 -5.20 5.12 -7.37
N LEU A 17 -5.96 5.91 -8.13
CA LEU A 17 -6.88 6.92 -7.59
C LEU A 17 -8.10 6.31 -6.89
N ASP A 18 -8.38 5.03 -7.13
CA ASP A 18 -9.43 4.28 -6.45
C ASP A 18 -8.87 3.58 -5.19
N SER A 19 -7.61 3.87 -4.79
CA SER A 19 -6.93 3.25 -3.66
C SER A 19 -6.71 1.74 -3.80
N LYS A 20 -6.58 1.24 -5.04
CA LYS A 20 -6.17 -0.13 -5.33
C LYS A 20 -4.67 -0.23 -5.57
N PHE A 21 -4.04 -1.31 -5.13
CA PHE A 21 -2.62 -1.50 -5.36
C PHE A 21 -2.29 -1.65 -6.85
N VAL A 22 -1.36 -0.84 -7.34
CA VAL A 22 -0.78 -0.97 -8.70
C VAL A 22 0.52 -1.75 -8.63
N TYR A 23 1.29 -1.60 -7.55
CA TYR A 23 2.55 -2.30 -7.35
C TYR A 23 2.97 -2.25 -5.87
N ALA A 24 3.69 -3.26 -5.40
CA ALA A 24 4.44 -3.21 -4.14
C ALA A 24 5.77 -3.97 -4.29
N ASN A 25 6.85 -3.46 -3.70
CA ASN A 25 8.19 -4.06 -3.82
C ASN A 25 8.42 -5.24 -2.87
N ASN A 26 7.93 -5.16 -1.63
CA ASN A 26 8.16 -6.15 -0.59
C ASN A 26 6.96 -6.19 0.39
N LEU A 27 6.23 -7.30 0.39
CA LEU A 27 5.06 -7.52 1.26
C LEU A 27 5.37 -8.43 2.46
N SER A 28 6.63 -8.84 2.64
CA SER A 28 7.05 -9.80 3.67
C SER A 28 6.76 -9.28 5.09
N HIS A 29 6.78 -7.96 5.27
CA HIS A 29 6.47 -7.30 6.54
C HIS A 29 5.00 -7.45 6.95
N LEU A 30 4.11 -7.67 5.98
CA LEU A 30 2.70 -8.02 6.19
C LEU A 30 2.51 -9.55 6.32
N GLY A 31 3.58 -10.34 6.39
CA GLY A 31 3.48 -11.81 6.40
C GLY A 31 2.88 -12.41 5.13
N ILE A 32 2.71 -11.61 4.08
CA ILE A 32 2.19 -12.05 2.78
C ILE A 32 3.34 -12.67 1.98
N LYS A 33 3.07 -13.81 1.32
CA LYS A 33 4.09 -14.47 0.51
C LYS A 33 4.53 -13.59 -0.66
N LEU A 34 5.80 -13.72 -1.05
CA LEU A 34 6.42 -12.91 -2.11
C LEU A 34 5.79 -13.12 -3.50
N ASP A 35 5.12 -14.26 -3.71
CA ASP A 35 4.41 -14.65 -4.94
C ASP A 35 2.94 -14.20 -4.96
N PHE A 36 2.49 -13.47 -3.94
CA PHE A 36 1.13 -12.95 -3.88
C PHE A 36 0.93 -11.81 -4.87
N ASN A 37 -0.07 -11.94 -5.74
CA ASN A 37 -0.44 -10.87 -6.66
C ASN A 37 -1.34 -9.86 -5.95
N ILE A 38 -0.75 -8.74 -5.52
CA ILE A 38 -1.47 -7.64 -4.87
C ILE A 38 -2.14 -6.68 -5.87
N GLU A 39 -1.77 -6.73 -7.14
CA GLU A 39 -2.24 -5.76 -8.14
C GLU A 39 -3.76 -5.81 -8.31
N GLY A 40 -4.41 -4.65 -8.25
CA GLY A 40 -5.86 -4.47 -8.36
C GLY A 40 -6.64 -4.67 -7.06
N MET A 41 -5.98 -5.07 -5.97
CA MET A 41 -6.63 -5.32 -4.68
C MET A 41 -6.78 -4.05 -3.84
N PHE A 42 -7.80 -4.02 -2.99
CA PHE A 42 -7.94 -3.05 -1.90
C PHE A 42 -7.21 -3.51 -0.63
N ASP A 43 -6.92 -2.58 0.29
CA ASP A 43 -6.36 -2.92 1.60
C ASP A 43 -7.25 -3.89 2.40
N SER A 44 -8.58 -3.82 2.21
CA SER A 44 -9.57 -4.70 2.84
C SER A 44 -9.52 -6.14 2.36
N GLU A 45 -8.95 -6.39 1.18
CA GLU A 45 -8.86 -7.73 0.57
C GLU A 45 -7.54 -8.44 0.92
N LEU A 46 -6.64 -7.74 1.61
CA LEU A 46 -5.37 -8.32 2.01
C LEU A 46 -5.59 -9.38 3.10
N PRO A 47 -4.89 -10.54 3.01
CA PRO A 47 -4.93 -11.57 4.05
C PRO A 47 -4.03 -11.17 5.24
N HIS A 48 -4.26 -9.96 5.78
CA HIS A 48 -3.48 -9.37 6.87
C HIS A 48 -4.37 -8.44 7.72
N PRO A 49 -4.11 -8.28 9.04
CA PRO A 49 -4.89 -7.40 9.93
C PRO A 49 -5.00 -5.94 9.48
N VAL A 50 -4.14 -5.50 8.57
CA VAL A 50 -4.26 -4.17 7.93
C VAL A 50 -5.62 -3.97 7.24
N ALA A 51 -6.30 -5.05 6.85
CA ALA A 51 -7.64 -5.01 6.30
C ALA A 51 -8.67 -4.35 7.25
N GLU A 52 -8.48 -4.45 8.56
CA GLU A 52 -9.33 -3.79 9.57
C GLU A 52 -9.18 -2.27 9.54
N LEU A 53 -8.02 -1.76 9.09
CA LEU A 53 -7.70 -0.35 8.96
C LEU A 53 -8.05 0.22 7.58
N SER A 54 -8.54 -0.62 6.65
CA SER A 54 -8.81 -0.25 5.26
C SER A 54 -9.66 1.02 5.12
N SER A 55 -10.70 1.18 5.94
CA SER A 55 -11.53 2.38 5.96
C SER A 55 -10.73 3.66 6.26
N ASN A 56 -9.83 3.61 7.23
CA ASN A 56 -8.99 4.76 7.61
C ASN A 56 -7.95 5.07 6.53
N LEU A 57 -7.37 4.03 5.93
CA LEU A 57 -6.42 4.15 4.83
C LEU A 57 -7.08 4.76 3.59
N LEU A 58 -8.30 4.34 3.26
CA LEU A 58 -9.07 4.88 2.15
C LEU A 58 -9.37 6.38 2.34
N ILE A 59 -9.79 6.78 3.55
CA ILE A 59 -10.04 8.20 3.88
C ILE A 59 -8.75 9.02 3.73
N HIS A 60 -7.62 8.50 4.22
CA HIS A 60 -6.32 9.14 4.08
C HIS A 60 -5.92 9.29 2.61
N ASP A 61 -6.06 8.22 1.81
CA ASP A 61 -5.67 8.20 0.41
C ASP A 61 -6.51 9.20 -0.41
N HIS A 62 -7.82 9.26 -0.17
CA HIS A 62 -8.68 10.28 -0.79
C HIS A 62 -8.29 11.71 -0.42
N LYS A 63 -7.89 11.94 0.84
CA LYS A 63 -7.42 13.26 1.29
C LYS A 63 -6.12 13.66 0.60
N VAL A 64 -5.15 12.76 0.53
CA VAL A 64 -3.87 12.95 -0.19
C VAL A 64 -4.11 13.24 -1.68
N ILE A 65 -5.02 12.50 -2.33
CA ILE A 65 -5.38 12.69 -3.74
C ILE A 65 -6.03 14.06 -3.95
N SER A 66 -7.00 14.43 -3.11
CA SER A 66 -7.71 15.71 -3.17
C SER A 66 -6.74 16.89 -3.00
N ASP A 67 -5.89 16.82 -1.98
CA ASP A 67 -5.05 17.94 -1.60
C ASP A 67 -3.75 18.01 -2.42
N ARG A 68 -3.42 16.94 -3.14
CA ARG A 68 -2.15 16.74 -3.87
C ARG A 68 -0.92 17.06 -3.01
N LYS A 69 -0.98 16.66 -1.75
CA LYS A 69 0.08 16.89 -0.76
C LYS A 69 0.50 15.58 -0.13
N LYS A 70 1.78 15.51 0.23
CA LYS A 70 2.30 14.40 1.02
C LYS A 70 1.74 14.50 2.44
N GLU A 71 1.03 13.46 2.88
CA GLU A 71 0.63 13.29 4.27
C GLU A 71 1.37 12.09 4.89
N ILE A 72 1.63 12.19 6.19
CA ILE A 72 2.26 11.12 6.98
C ILE A 72 1.31 10.87 8.15
N ALA A 73 0.75 9.68 8.22
CA ALA A 73 -0.06 9.22 9.34
C ALA A 73 0.73 8.17 10.13
N ILE A 74 0.87 8.37 11.43
CA ILE A 74 1.42 7.39 12.37
C ILE A 74 0.25 6.95 13.25
N GLN A 75 -0.10 5.66 13.21
CA GLN A 75 -1.03 5.08 14.18
C GLN A 75 -0.25 4.63 15.42
N THR A 76 -0.74 5.02 16.60
CA THR A 76 -0.17 4.73 17.93
C THR A 76 -0.88 3.56 18.57
#